data_AF-A0A660QBN1-F1
#
_entry.id   AF-A0A660QBN1-F1
#
_cell.length_a   1.000
_cell.length_b   1.000
_cell.length_c   1.000
_cell.angle_alpha   90.00
_cell.angle_beta   90.00
_cell.angle_gamma   90.00
#
_symmetry.space_group_name_H-M   'P 1'
#
loop_
_entity.id
_entity.type
_entity.pdbx_description
1 polymer ?
#
loop_
_entity_poly.entity_id
_entity_poly.type
_entity_poly.pdbx_seq_one_letter_code
_entity_poly.pdbx_strand_id
1 'polypeptide(L)'
;MDFYLLIYQNSNIIFLDYVSGFRMKFGEYEIFDLLKKVNSFLFESKLRKNFFTEDIDKKNKRLEALIYKYRTLFFDFFYRAKYTCLNEQLMNQIFVESLAMKLKKLYTVKDQGEFSKVMNHIKTSIKHYECINKAFGGDIMDNVSRIEERIGSLERIENSCEFYYLLGQIVYYLMSQSEASEKTHALVEPFINVSSTSTLLRRVIDVFEKYKHKISFNNKRFNDYFGKALKYFMENQKLKFSNEDKIYFYAGYFSENIFYQKRETEDSQNEE
;
A
#
# COMPACT_ATOMS: atom_id res chain seq x y z
N MET A 1 -5.67 9.00 -27.94
CA MET A 1 -4.89 7.75 -28.01
C MET A 1 -5.57 7.03 -29.12
N ASP A 2 -4.84 6.98 -30.22
CA ASP A 2 -5.44 6.89 -31.53
C ASP A 2 -5.10 5.50 -32.03
N PHE A 3 -6.13 4.71 -32.29
CA PHE A 3 -5.95 3.36 -32.78
C PHE A 3 -6.05 3.37 -34.28
N TYR A 4 -5.17 2.59 -34.90
CA TYR A 4 -5.19 2.35 -36.32
C TYR A 4 -5.66 0.91 -36.52
N LEU A 5 -6.79 0.72 -37.20
CA LEU A 5 -7.16 -0.59 -37.73
C LEU A 5 -6.35 -0.81 -39.00
N LEU A 6 -5.46 -1.79 -38.98
CA LEU A 6 -4.63 -2.17 -40.11
C LEU A 6 -5.06 -3.55 -40.62
N ILE A 7 -5.49 -3.64 -41.88
CA ILE A 7 -5.73 -4.93 -42.54
C ILE A 7 -4.62 -5.16 -43.55
N TYR A 8 -4.04 -6.35 -43.52
CA TYR A 8 -2.95 -6.75 -44.41
C TYR A 8 -3.39 -7.89 -45.34
N GLN A 9 -2.87 -7.87 -46.56
CA GLN A 9 -2.91 -9.00 -47.50
C GLN A 9 -1.56 -9.14 -48.18
N ASN A 10 -0.96 -10.34 -48.15
CA ASN A 10 0.36 -10.62 -48.71
C ASN A 10 1.43 -9.61 -48.28
N SER A 11 1.48 -9.30 -46.98
CA SER A 11 2.41 -8.33 -46.38
C SER A 11 2.20 -6.86 -46.76
N ASN A 12 1.19 -6.53 -47.56
CA ASN A 12 0.81 -5.14 -47.88
C ASN A 12 -0.35 -4.68 -46.99
N ILE A 13 -0.29 -3.44 -46.49
CA ILE A 13 -1.44 -2.80 -45.84
C ILE A 13 -2.47 -2.50 -46.94
N ILE A 14 -3.65 -3.10 -46.85
CA ILE A 14 -4.76 -2.89 -47.79
C ILE A 14 -5.85 -1.99 -47.22
N PHE A 15 -5.88 -1.79 -45.90
CA PHE A 15 -6.82 -0.90 -45.23
C PHE A 15 -6.18 -0.30 -43.98
N LEU A 16 -6.40 1.00 -43.80
CA LEU A 16 -6.00 1.76 -42.63
C LEU A 16 -7.18 2.63 -42.22
N ASP A 17 -7.68 2.45 -41.01
CA ASP A 17 -8.72 3.32 -40.44
C ASP A 17 -8.29 3.90 -39.10
N TYR A 18 -8.60 5.17 -38.90
CA TYR A 18 -8.37 5.90 -37.67
C TYR A 18 -9.58 5.71 -36.76
N VAL A 19 -9.43 4.83 -35.77
CA VAL A 19 -10.50 4.57 -34.81
C VAL A 19 -10.40 5.58 -33.67
N SER A 20 -11.07 6.71 -33.86
CA SER A 20 -11.25 7.71 -32.81
C SER A 20 -12.23 7.19 -31.75
N GLY A 21 -11.90 7.31 -30.47
CA GLY A 21 -12.82 6.96 -29.39
C GLY A 21 -13.00 5.47 -29.13
N PHE A 22 -12.13 4.59 -29.65
CA PHE A 22 -12.13 3.18 -29.28
C PHE A 22 -11.79 3.02 -27.79
N ARG A 23 -12.83 2.74 -27.00
CA ARG A 23 -12.77 2.54 -25.56
C ARG A 23 -12.64 1.05 -25.28
N MET A 24 -11.40 0.56 -25.19
CA MET A 24 -11.16 -0.80 -24.72
C MET A 24 -11.48 -0.85 -23.22
N LYS A 25 -12.41 -1.71 -22.84
CA LYS A 25 -12.76 -1.94 -21.45
C LYS A 25 -12.11 -3.21 -20.93
N PHE A 26 -11.70 -3.17 -19.67
CA PHE A 26 -11.35 -4.34 -18.88
C PHE A 26 -12.27 -4.38 -17.66
N GLY A 27 -13.25 -5.28 -17.70
CA GLY A 27 -14.40 -5.20 -16.78
C GLY A 27 -15.13 -3.86 -16.95
N GLU A 28 -15.30 -3.13 -15.85
CA GLU A 28 -15.95 -1.81 -15.84
C GLU A 28 -14.98 -0.65 -16.11
N TYR A 29 -13.68 -0.94 -16.27
CA TYR A 29 -12.63 0.08 -16.35
C TYR A 29 -12.22 0.37 -17.79
N GLU A 30 -12.10 1.64 -18.13
CA GLU A 30 -11.41 2.08 -19.34
C GLU A 30 -9.91 1.76 -19.22
N ILE A 31 -9.37 0.98 -20.17
CA ILE A 31 -8.02 0.41 -20.11
C ILE A 31 -6.93 1.48 -19.93
N PHE A 32 -7.06 2.63 -20.60
CA PHE A 32 -6.05 3.68 -20.50
C PHE A 32 -6.20 4.58 -19.27
N ASP A 33 -7.40 4.67 -18.70
CA ASP A 33 -7.57 5.31 -17.41
C ASP A 33 -6.97 4.45 -16.29
N LEU A 34 -7.13 3.13 -16.39
CA LEU A 34 -6.42 2.18 -15.53
C LEU A 34 -4.90 2.30 -15.70
N LEU A 35 -4.39 2.36 -16.94
CA LEU A 35 -2.95 2.61 -17.19
C LEU A 35 -2.49 3.94 -16.61
N LYS A 36 -3.29 5.01 -16.70
CA LYS A 36 -2.95 6.32 -16.13
C LYS A 36 -2.80 6.22 -14.61
N LYS A 37 -3.72 5.52 -13.93
CA LYS A 37 -3.66 5.26 -12.48
C LYS A 37 -2.43 4.42 -12.11
N VAL A 38 -2.20 3.29 -12.80
CA VAL A 38 -1.01 2.44 -12.62
C VAL A 38 0.28 3.26 -12.79
N ASN A 39 0.40 3.99 -13.89
CA ASN A 39 1.57 4.81 -14.20
C ASN A 39 1.83 5.85 -13.10
N SER A 40 0.78 6.54 -12.64
CA SER A 40 0.89 7.58 -11.62
C SER A 40 1.27 7.00 -10.25
N PHE A 41 0.49 6.04 -9.75
CA PHE A 41 0.55 5.60 -8.36
C PHE A 41 1.57 4.48 -8.12
N LEU A 42 1.77 3.58 -9.09
CA LEU A 42 2.72 2.47 -8.93
C LEU A 42 4.13 2.83 -9.44
N PHE A 43 4.24 3.76 -10.40
CA PHE A 43 5.50 4.04 -11.10
C PHE A 43 5.91 5.52 -11.15
N GLU A 44 5.36 6.38 -10.30
CA GLU A 44 5.72 7.81 -10.20
C GLU A 44 5.67 8.55 -11.56
N SER A 45 4.70 8.18 -12.39
CA SER A 45 4.52 8.66 -13.76
C SER A 45 5.67 8.36 -14.73
N LYS A 46 6.52 7.37 -14.43
CA LYS A 46 7.68 7.01 -15.25
C LYS A 46 7.47 5.75 -16.10
N LEU A 47 6.43 4.94 -15.90
CA LEU A 47 6.23 3.70 -16.67
C LEU A 47 6.00 3.98 -18.16
N ARG A 48 5.02 4.82 -18.50
CA ARG A 48 4.55 5.02 -19.89
C ARG A 48 5.64 5.48 -20.84
N LYS A 49 6.54 6.35 -20.36
CA LYS A 49 7.63 6.89 -21.18
C LYS A 49 8.84 5.96 -21.28
N ASN A 50 8.84 4.85 -20.55
CA ASN A 50 9.97 3.92 -20.43
C ASN A 50 9.62 2.48 -20.88
N PHE A 51 8.52 2.28 -21.62
CA PHE A 51 8.18 0.96 -22.17
C PHE A 51 9.26 0.41 -23.10
N PHE A 52 9.89 1.29 -23.90
CA PHE A 52 10.87 0.92 -24.93
C PHE A 52 12.25 1.57 -24.75
N THR A 53 12.44 2.31 -23.67
CA THR A 53 13.70 3.01 -23.42
C THR A 53 14.77 2.00 -22.99
N GLU A 54 15.93 2.02 -23.64
CA GLU A 54 17.05 1.13 -23.28
C GLU A 54 17.67 1.54 -21.95
N ASP A 55 18.00 2.83 -21.79
CA ASP A 55 18.57 3.41 -20.58
C ASP A 55 17.57 4.30 -19.83
N ILE A 56 16.99 3.77 -18.75
CA ILE A 56 16.12 4.55 -17.86
C ILE A 56 16.98 5.46 -16.97
N ASP A 57 16.50 6.68 -16.68
CA ASP A 57 17.16 7.64 -15.79
C ASP A 57 17.59 7.01 -14.45
N LYS A 58 18.91 6.97 -14.21
CA LYS A 58 19.59 6.27 -13.11
C LYS A 58 19.48 6.96 -11.75
N LYS A 59 18.81 8.12 -11.67
CA LYS A 59 18.63 8.85 -10.39
C LYS A 59 17.90 8.03 -9.33
N ASN A 60 16.99 7.12 -9.72
CA ASN A 60 16.28 6.24 -8.81
C ASN A 60 16.38 4.78 -9.26
N LYS A 61 17.49 4.12 -8.87
CA LYS A 61 17.77 2.71 -9.20
C LYS A 61 16.66 1.73 -8.82
N ARG A 62 15.87 2.03 -7.77
CA ARG A 62 14.77 1.15 -7.34
C ARG A 62 13.55 1.29 -8.25
N LEU A 63 13.21 2.51 -8.66
CA LEU A 63 12.15 2.75 -9.63
C LEU A 63 12.52 2.16 -10.99
N GLU A 64 13.77 2.35 -11.39
CA GLU A 64 14.36 1.75 -12.59
C GLU A 64 14.20 0.22 -12.57
N ALA A 65 14.65 -0.45 -11.49
CA ALA A 65 14.50 -1.89 -11.35
C ALA A 65 13.03 -2.34 -11.40
N LEU A 66 12.12 -1.60 -10.76
CA LEU A 66 10.67 -1.88 -10.80
C LEU A 66 10.12 -1.77 -12.23
N ILE A 67 10.52 -0.72 -12.97
CA ILE A 67 10.10 -0.53 -14.37
C ILE A 67 10.65 -1.66 -15.24
N TYR A 68 11.94 -1.96 -15.19
CA TYR A 68 12.51 -3.05 -15.99
C TYR A 68 11.83 -4.38 -15.73
N LYS A 69 11.52 -4.67 -14.46
CA LYS A 69 10.87 -5.92 -14.05
C LYS A 69 9.45 -6.07 -14.62
N TYR A 70 8.67 -4.99 -14.70
CA TYR A 70 7.23 -5.08 -14.99
C TYR A 70 6.77 -4.41 -16.30
N ARG A 71 7.61 -3.60 -16.96
CA ARG A 71 7.19 -2.82 -18.14
C ARG A 71 6.64 -3.66 -19.28
N THR A 72 7.21 -4.83 -19.53
CA THR A 72 6.76 -5.72 -20.60
C THR A 72 5.38 -6.30 -20.30
N LEU A 73 5.12 -6.69 -19.05
CA LEU A 73 3.80 -7.18 -18.62
C LEU A 73 2.73 -6.11 -18.77
N PHE A 74 3.02 -4.88 -18.31
CA PHE A 74 2.08 -3.78 -18.49
C PHE A 74 1.89 -3.39 -19.95
N PHE A 75 2.94 -3.43 -20.77
CA PHE A 75 2.82 -3.19 -22.20
C PHE A 75 1.95 -4.25 -22.89
N ASP A 76 2.21 -5.52 -22.59
CA ASP A 76 1.44 -6.65 -23.11
C ASP A 76 -0.04 -6.59 -22.69
N PHE A 77 -0.31 -6.22 -21.43
CA PHE A 77 -1.68 -6.06 -20.94
C PHE A 77 -2.41 -4.90 -21.62
N PHE A 78 -1.85 -3.68 -21.58
CA PHE A 78 -2.55 -2.47 -22.00
C PHE A 78 -2.54 -2.21 -23.51
N TYR A 79 -1.53 -2.71 -24.24
CA TYR A 79 -1.38 -2.45 -25.69
C TYR A 79 -1.48 -3.70 -26.57
N ARG A 80 -1.24 -4.90 -26.01
CA ARG A 80 -1.38 -6.17 -26.75
C ARG A 80 -2.56 -7.03 -26.31
N ALA A 81 -3.43 -6.50 -25.44
CA ALA A 81 -4.63 -7.17 -24.93
C ALA A 81 -4.37 -8.56 -24.30
N LYS A 82 -3.17 -8.80 -23.74
CA LYS A 82 -2.84 -10.05 -23.03
C LYS A 82 -3.34 -10.00 -21.58
N TYR A 83 -4.65 -10.04 -21.38
CA TYR A 83 -5.25 -9.78 -20.06
C TYR A 83 -4.94 -10.81 -18.96
N THR A 84 -4.43 -11.99 -19.33
CA THR A 84 -4.08 -13.04 -18.37
C THR A 84 -2.68 -12.86 -17.74
N CYS A 85 -1.85 -11.95 -18.26
CA CYS A 85 -0.48 -11.76 -17.76
C CYS A 85 -0.39 -10.95 -16.46
N LEU A 86 -1.47 -10.27 -16.07
CA LEU A 86 -1.60 -9.56 -14.80
C LEU A 86 -2.82 -10.11 -14.05
N ASN A 87 -2.63 -10.47 -12.79
CA ASN A 87 -3.69 -10.93 -11.88
C ASN A 87 -3.55 -10.22 -10.53
N GLU A 88 -4.54 -10.42 -9.66
CA GLU A 88 -4.60 -9.79 -8.35
C GLU A 88 -3.31 -9.98 -7.53
N GLN A 89 -2.81 -11.21 -7.41
CA GLN A 89 -1.63 -11.55 -6.61
C GLN A 89 -0.39 -10.80 -7.11
N LEU A 90 -0.21 -10.74 -8.43
CA LEU A 90 0.91 -10.03 -9.05
C LEU A 90 0.76 -8.51 -8.87
N MET A 91 -0.46 -7.98 -8.94
CA MET A 91 -0.71 -6.56 -8.68
C MET A 91 -0.43 -6.20 -7.22
N ASN A 92 -0.82 -7.07 -6.27
CA ASN A 92 -0.51 -6.90 -4.85
C ASN A 92 1.01 -6.90 -4.62
N GLN A 93 1.75 -7.77 -5.31
CA GLN A 93 3.21 -7.77 -5.29
C GLN A 93 3.80 -6.46 -5.84
N ILE A 94 3.36 -6.02 -7.03
CA ILE A 94 3.85 -4.78 -7.68
C ILE A 94 3.59 -3.58 -6.76
N PHE A 95 2.41 -3.52 -6.14
CA PHE A 95 2.08 -2.46 -5.20
C PHE A 95 2.97 -2.47 -3.97
N VAL A 96 3.20 -3.62 -3.34
CA VAL A 96 4.11 -3.74 -2.18
C VAL A 96 5.54 -3.35 -2.54
N GLU A 97 6.06 -3.76 -3.70
CA GLU A 97 7.41 -3.37 -4.16
C GLU A 97 7.49 -1.86 -4.45
N SER A 98 6.46 -1.30 -5.08
CA SER A 98 6.34 0.15 -5.31
C SER A 98 6.29 0.94 -4.00
N LEU A 99 5.50 0.47 -3.04
CA LEU A 99 5.36 1.09 -1.73
C LEU A 99 6.67 1.01 -0.94
N ALA A 100 7.33 -0.15 -0.91
CA ALA A 100 8.62 -0.34 -0.26
C ALA A 100 9.70 0.61 -0.82
N MET A 101 9.70 0.86 -2.12
CA MET A 101 10.58 1.86 -2.74
C MET A 101 10.28 3.27 -2.18
N LYS A 102 9.01 3.68 -2.12
CA LYS A 102 8.62 5.00 -1.61
C LYS A 102 8.93 5.17 -0.13
N LEU A 103 8.65 4.14 0.69
CA LEU A 103 8.95 4.13 2.11
C LEU A 103 10.45 4.30 2.37
N LYS A 104 11.31 3.66 1.58
CA LYS A 104 12.77 3.86 1.68
C LYS A 104 13.22 5.29 1.38
N LYS A 105 12.47 6.05 0.57
CA LYS A 105 12.80 7.47 0.32
C LYS A 105 12.60 8.33 1.56
N LEU A 106 11.63 8.01 2.42
CA LEU A 106 11.39 8.74 3.67
C LEU A 106 12.61 8.74 4.60
N TYR A 107 13.53 7.79 4.45
CA TYR A 107 14.77 7.71 5.21
C TYR A 107 15.88 8.60 4.64
N THR A 108 15.90 8.79 3.32
CA THR A 108 16.98 9.52 2.64
C THR A 108 16.71 11.02 2.50
N VAL A 109 15.45 11.42 2.61
CA VAL A 109 15.02 12.81 2.45
C VAL A 109 15.26 13.59 3.74
N LYS A 110 16.09 14.63 3.65
CA LYS A 110 16.39 15.55 4.77
C LYS A 110 15.54 16.83 4.73
N ASP A 111 15.02 17.18 3.56
CA ASP A 111 14.17 18.36 3.39
C ASP A 111 12.73 18.05 3.83
N GLN A 112 12.19 18.88 4.73
CA GLN A 112 10.83 18.70 5.27
C GLN A 112 9.75 18.82 4.18
N GLY A 113 9.94 19.71 3.21
CA GLY A 113 9.00 19.87 2.10
C GLY A 113 8.95 18.64 1.19
N GLU A 114 10.11 18.07 0.86
CA GLU A 114 10.23 16.82 0.14
C GLU A 114 9.67 15.63 0.94
N PHE A 115 9.89 15.61 2.26
CA PHE A 115 9.33 14.58 3.14
C PHE A 115 7.80 14.57 3.08
N SER A 116 7.16 15.74 3.23
CA SER A 116 5.71 15.88 3.12
C SER A 116 5.19 15.44 1.75
N LYS A 117 5.92 15.74 0.67
CA LYS A 117 5.55 15.27 -0.68
C LYS A 117 5.58 13.74 -0.76
N VAL A 118 6.67 13.10 -0.34
CA VAL A 118 6.79 11.63 -0.36
C VAL A 118 5.70 10.98 0.49
N MET A 119 5.42 11.53 1.68
CA MET A 119 4.35 11.08 2.56
C MET A 119 2.98 11.15 1.89
N ASN A 120 2.65 12.30 1.28
CA ASN A 120 1.41 12.49 0.55
C ASN A 120 1.29 11.51 -0.63
N HIS A 121 2.39 11.26 -1.35
CA HIS A 121 2.43 10.26 -2.41
C HIS A 121 2.15 8.84 -1.89
N ILE A 122 2.67 8.47 -0.72
CA ILE A 122 2.40 7.17 -0.08
C ILE A 122 0.92 7.05 0.28
N LYS A 123 0.36 8.00 1.04
CA LYS A 123 -1.05 8.02 1.43
C LYS A 123 -1.97 7.96 0.21
N THR A 124 -1.67 8.76 -0.79
CA THR A 124 -2.41 8.78 -2.06
C THR A 124 -2.32 7.44 -2.78
N SER A 125 -1.14 6.80 -2.80
CA SER A 125 -0.96 5.50 -3.44
C SER A 125 -1.77 4.41 -2.75
N ILE A 126 -1.80 4.39 -1.41
CA ILE A 126 -2.60 3.45 -0.62
C ILE A 126 -4.08 3.64 -0.93
N LYS A 127 -4.58 4.87 -0.81
CA LYS A 127 -5.99 5.21 -1.09
C LYS A 127 -6.42 4.82 -2.51
N HIS A 128 -5.60 5.13 -3.52
CA HIS A 128 -5.95 4.86 -4.92
C HIS A 128 -5.69 3.42 -5.36
N TYR A 129 -5.04 2.61 -4.52
CA TYR A 129 -4.81 1.21 -4.84
C TYR A 129 -6.13 0.42 -4.89
N GLU A 130 -7.19 0.89 -4.22
CA GLU A 130 -8.54 0.33 -4.30
C GLU A 130 -8.98 0.10 -5.75
N CYS A 131 -8.96 1.16 -6.56
CA CYS A 131 -9.42 1.08 -7.95
C CYS A 131 -8.56 0.12 -8.79
N ILE A 132 -7.25 0.05 -8.51
CA ILE A 132 -6.36 -0.86 -9.21
C ILE A 132 -6.67 -2.29 -8.77
N ASN A 133 -6.71 -2.58 -7.47
CA ASN A 133 -6.98 -3.89 -6.91
C ASN A 133 -8.33 -4.44 -7.38
N LYS A 134 -9.40 -3.64 -7.32
CA LYS A 134 -10.73 -3.99 -7.86
C LYS A 134 -10.71 -4.33 -9.34
N ALA A 135 -9.97 -3.57 -10.15
CA ALA A 135 -9.86 -3.87 -11.58
C ALA A 135 -9.30 -5.28 -11.83
N PHE A 136 -8.42 -5.78 -10.96
CA PHE A 136 -7.82 -7.11 -11.06
C PHE A 136 -8.50 -8.17 -10.18
N GLY A 137 -9.72 -7.89 -9.68
CA GLY A 137 -10.56 -8.85 -8.96
C GLY A 137 -10.38 -8.89 -7.44
N GLY A 138 -9.57 -8.00 -6.86
CA GLY A 138 -9.37 -7.92 -5.41
C GLY A 138 -10.34 -6.96 -4.70
N ASP A 139 -10.49 -7.16 -3.40
CA ASP A 139 -11.40 -6.40 -2.52
C ASP A 139 -10.69 -5.83 -1.27
N ILE A 140 -9.36 -5.77 -1.27
CA ILE A 140 -8.54 -5.44 -0.08
C ILE A 140 -8.97 -4.11 0.55
N MET A 141 -9.23 -3.09 -0.26
CA MET A 141 -9.56 -1.75 0.25
C MET A 141 -11.02 -1.61 0.72
N ASP A 142 -11.93 -2.44 0.20
CA ASP A 142 -13.28 -2.56 0.77
C ASP A 142 -13.19 -3.20 2.15
N ASN A 143 -12.37 -4.23 2.29
CA ASN A 143 -12.11 -4.89 3.56
C ASN A 143 -11.40 -3.96 4.56
N VAL A 144 -10.43 -3.16 4.11
CA VAL A 144 -9.81 -2.10 4.95
C VAL A 144 -10.86 -1.13 5.48
N SER A 145 -11.79 -0.65 4.63
CA SER A 145 -12.83 0.29 5.05
C SER A 145 -13.77 -0.33 6.10
N ARG A 146 -14.16 -1.60 5.91
CA ARG A 146 -14.97 -2.35 6.88
C ARG A 146 -14.24 -2.58 8.21
N ILE A 147 -12.93 -2.78 8.16
CA ILE A 147 -12.09 -2.90 9.36
C ILE A 147 -12.03 -1.55 10.08
N GLU A 148 -11.80 -0.45 9.35
CA GLU A 148 -11.75 0.92 9.88
C GLU A 148 -13.00 1.30 10.66
N GLU A 149 -14.18 0.96 10.16
CA GLU A 149 -15.46 1.25 10.81
C GLU A 149 -15.64 0.51 12.15
N ARG A 150 -15.09 -0.70 12.28
CA ARG A 150 -15.31 -1.55 13.47
C ARG A 150 -14.11 -1.67 14.40
N ILE A 151 -12.92 -1.25 13.97
CA ILE A 151 -11.67 -1.50 14.70
C ILE A 151 -11.76 -0.99 16.14
N GLY A 152 -12.43 0.15 16.35
CA GLY A 152 -12.65 0.81 17.63
C GLY A 152 -13.51 0.05 18.64
N SER A 153 -14.29 -0.93 18.18
CA SER A 153 -15.24 -1.73 18.96
C SER A 153 -14.99 -3.23 18.86
N LEU A 154 -13.82 -3.67 18.37
CA LEU A 154 -13.51 -5.09 18.26
C LEU A 154 -13.47 -5.74 19.64
N GLU A 155 -14.32 -6.74 19.87
CA GLU A 155 -14.23 -7.60 21.07
C GLU A 155 -13.05 -8.59 20.97
N ARG A 156 -12.77 -9.07 19.75
CA ARG A 156 -11.67 -9.97 19.42
C ARG A 156 -11.21 -9.74 17.97
N ILE A 157 -10.03 -10.23 17.65
CA ILE A 157 -9.52 -10.27 16.28
C ILE A 157 -9.98 -11.59 15.65
N GLU A 158 -10.69 -11.54 14.54
CA GLU A 158 -11.31 -12.72 13.93
C GLU A 158 -10.49 -13.30 12.78
N ASN A 159 -9.70 -12.47 12.11
CA ASN A 159 -8.95 -12.86 10.91
C ASN A 159 -7.60 -12.14 10.80
N SER A 160 -6.78 -12.58 9.85
CA SER A 160 -5.44 -12.03 9.65
C SER A 160 -5.46 -10.60 9.15
N CYS A 161 -6.46 -10.20 8.36
CA CYS A 161 -6.59 -8.84 7.84
C CYS A 161 -6.73 -7.83 8.99
N GLU A 162 -7.65 -8.08 9.93
CA GLU A 162 -7.83 -7.29 11.16
C GLU A 162 -6.56 -7.26 12.00
N PHE A 163 -5.91 -8.42 12.16
CA PHE A 163 -4.66 -8.52 12.91
C PHE A 163 -3.56 -7.62 12.35
N TYR A 164 -3.30 -7.70 11.04
CA TYR A 164 -2.24 -6.90 10.42
C TYR A 164 -2.57 -5.42 10.40
N TYR A 165 -3.83 -5.07 10.14
CA TYR A 165 -4.29 -3.68 10.24
C TYR A 165 -4.05 -3.12 11.65
N LEU A 166 -4.46 -3.87 12.69
CA LEU A 166 -4.26 -3.47 14.08
C LEU A 166 -2.78 -3.36 14.45
N LEU A 167 -1.92 -4.25 13.95
CA LEU A 167 -0.47 -4.13 14.15
C LEU A 167 0.08 -2.84 13.53
N GLY A 168 -0.41 -2.42 12.35
CA GLY A 168 -0.05 -1.13 11.75
C GLY A 168 -0.40 0.05 12.67
N GLN A 169 -1.60 0.02 13.24
CA GLN A 169 -2.10 1.00 14.20
C GLN A 169 -1.26 1.05 15.48
N ILE A 170 -0.90 -0.11 16.04
CA ILE A 170 -0.04 -0.22 17.22
C ILE A 170 1.35 0.33 16.93
N VAL A 171 1.95 -0.05 15.80
CA VAL A 171 3.28 0.44 15.42
C VAL A 171 3.30 1.95 15.27
N TYR A 172 2.30 2.53 14.61
CA TYR A 172 2.19 3.99 14.52
C TYR A 172 2.20 4.64 15.91
N TYR A 173 1.36 4.16 16.83
CA TYR A 173 1.26 4.70 18.18
C TYR A 173 2.52 4.53 19.02
N LEU A 174 3.24 3.42 18.85
CA LEU A 174 4.52 3.24 19.53
C LEU A 174 5.59 4.19 18.97
N MET A 175 5.68 4.33 17.64
CA MET A 175 6.69 5.20 17.02
C MET A 175 6.45 6.68 17.33
N SER A 176 5.19 7.11 17.50
CA SER A 176 4.85 8.49 17.83
C SER A 176 5.32 8.92 19.24
N GLN A 177 5.64 7.96 20.12
CA GLN A 177 6.23 8.21 21.45
C GLN A 177 7.69 8.69 21.39
N SER A 178 8.36 8.58 20.24
CA SER A 178 9.71 9.09 20.07
C SER A 178 9.77 10.59 20.32
N GLU A 179 10.73 11.03 21.14
CA GLU A 179 11.05 12.45 21.41
C GLU A 179 12.18 12.98 20.50
N ALA A 180 12.62 12.18 19.51
CA ALA A 180 13.58 12.65 18.54
C ALA A 180 13.07 13.95 17.89
N SER A 181 13.96 14.95 17.80
CA SER A 181 13.68 16.26 17.20
C SER A 181 13.12 16.15 15.78
N GLU A 182 13.47 15.07 15.08
CA GLU A 182 12.89 14.67 13.80
C GLU A 182 12.06 13.38 13.98
N LYS A 183 10.75 13.51 14.23
CA LYS A 183 9.79 12.40 14.18
C LYS A 183 9.52 12.01 12.72
N THR A 184 10.52 11.49 12.04
CA THR A 184 10.35 11.02 10.66
C THR A 184 9.79 9.60 10.66
N HIS A 185 8.95 9.32 9.66
CA HIS A 185 8.48 7.95 9.37
C HIS A 185 9.61 7.03 8.86
N ALA A 186 10.89 7.47 8.91
CA ALA A 186 12.08 6.62 8.84
C ALA A 186 12.02 5.43 9.83
N LEU A 187 11.29 5.64 10.92
CA LEU A 187 10.91 4.64 11.92
C LEU A 187 10.12 3.42 11.37
N VAL A 188 9.58 3.49 10.15
CA VAL A 188 8.92 2.34 9.49
C VAL A 188 9.92 1.36 8.88
N GLU A 189 11.17 1.74 8.67
CA GLU A 189 12.17 0.90 7.98
C GLU A 189 12.32 -0.51 8.57
N PRO A 190 12.35 -0.70 9.91
CA PRO A 190 12.35 -2.02 10.51
C PRO A 190 11.12 -2.84 10.12
N PHE A 191 10.04 -2.26 9.62
CA PHE A 191 8.86 -3.00 9.19
C PHE A 191 8.85 -3.26 7.67
N ILE A 192 9.78 -2.65 6.92
CA ILE A 192 9.96 -2.87 5.48
C ILE A 192 10.72 -4.18 5.24
N ASN A 193 10.31 -4.94 4.22
CA ASN A 193 10.90 -6.22 3.81
C ASN A 193 10.84 -7.34 4.86
N VAL A 194 10.00 -7.21 5.89
CA VAL A 194 9.68 -8.35 6.77
C VAL A 194 8.97 -9.44 5.94
N SER A 195 9.38 -10.69 6.11
CA SER A 195 8.83 -11.84 5.38
C SER A 195 8.03 -12.80 6.26
N SER A 196 8.03 -12.63 7.58
CA SER A 196 7.30 -13.48 8.52
C SER A 196 6.63 -12.69 9.63
N THR A 197 5.48 -13.19 10.07
CA THR A 197 4.68 -12.61 11.14
C THR A 197 5.40 -12.61 12.48
N SER A 198 6.18 -13.67 12.75
CA SER A 198 6.99 -13.76 13.97
C SER A 198 8.08 -12.69 14.02
N THR A 199 8.75 -12.43 12.90
CA THR A 199 9.73 -11.33 12.82
C THR A 199 9.05 -9.98 12.91
N LEU A 200 7.87 -9.82 12.30
CA LEU A 200 7.07 -8.59 12.43
C LEU A 200 6.77 -8.31 13.90
N LEU A 201 6.15 -9.26 14.60
CA LEU A 201 5.76 -9.11 15.99
C LEU A 201 6.96 -8.88 16.92
N ARG A 202 8.07 -9.58 16.70
CA ARG A 202 9.31 -9.34 17.45
C ARG A 202 9.76 -7.88 17.33
N ARG A 203 9.75 -7.30 16.12
CA ARG A 203 10.10 -5.89 15.91
C ARG A 203 9.10 -4.94 16.58
N VAL A 204 7.81 -5.29 16.63
CA VAL A 204 6.82 -4.52 17.41
C VAL A 204 7.14 -4.56 18.91
N ILE A 205 7.50 -5.72 19.44
CA ILE A 205 7.89 -5.89 20.85
C ILE A 205 9.16 -5.08 21.15
N ASP A 206 10.18 -5.14 20.28
CA ASP A 206 11.42 -4.37 20.46
C ASP A 206 11.15 -2.85 20.52
N VAL A 207 10.21 -2.37 19.69
CA VAL A 207 9.75 -0.98 19.71
C VAL A 207 8.97 -0.66 20.98
N PHE A 208 8.08 -1.55 21.43
CA PHE A 208 7.36 -1.39 22.70
C PHE A 208 8.35 -1.30 23.87
N GLU A 209 9.31 -2.21 23.96
CA GLU A 209 10.34 -2.22 25.01
C GLU A 209 11.14 -0.91 25.06
N LYS A 210 11.41 -0.32 23.89
CA LYS A 210 12.07 0.98 23.78
C LYS A 210 11.22 2.12 24.34
N TYR A 211 9.92 2.14 24.07
CA TYR A 211 9.04 3.29 24.38
C TYR A 211 8.07 3.06 25.55
N LYS A 212 8.06 1.88 26.19
CA LYS A 212 7.13 1.53 27.27
C LYS A 212 7.13 2.53 28.43
N HIS A 213 8.27 3.17 28.70
CA HIS A 213 8.40 4.19 29.76
C HIS A 213 7.60 5.48 29.49
N LYS A 214 7.13 5.70 28.25
CA LYS A 214 6.24 6.82 27.89
C LYS A 214 4.76 6.45 27.89
N ILE A 215 4.44 5.16 27.96
CA ILE A 215 3.07 4.67 27.90
C ILE A 215 2.58 4.46 29.33
N SER A 216 1.53 5.17 29.72
CA SER A 216 0.90 4.98 31.03
C SER A 216 0.48 3.52 31.22
N PHE A 217 0.83 2.95 32.37
CA PHE A 217 0.37 1.62 32.75
C PHE A 217 -1.16 1.48 32.72
N ASN A 218 -1.88 2.58 33.01
CA ASN A 218 -3.34 2.64 33.02
C ASN A 218 -3.95 2.99 31.65
N ASN A 219 -3.17 2.96 30.55
CA ASN A 219 -3.70 3.15 29.21
C ASN A 219 -4.53 1.92 28.79
N LYS A 220 -5.80 1.89 29.23
CA LYS A 220 -6.73 0.78 28.98
C LYS A 220 -6.85 0.45 27.50
N ARG A 221 -6.89 1.46 26.64
CA ARG A 221 -7.03 1.29 25.18
C ARG A 221 -5.81 0.59 24.61
N PHE A 222 -4.61 1.10 24.87
CA PHE A 222 -3.38 0.46 24.40
C PHE A 222 -3.25 -0.98 24.92
N ASN A 223 -3.44 -1.18 26.23
CA ASN A 223 -3.31 -2.50 26.85
C ASN A 223 -4.28 -3.53 26.24
N ASP A 224 -5.53 -3.11 25.98
CA ASP A 224 -6.55 -3.96 25.38
C ASP A 224 -6.20 -4.36 23.94
N TYR A 225 -5.92 -3.40 23.06
CA TYR A 225 -5.58 -3.69 21.66
C TYR A 225 -4.27 -4.46 21.51
N PHE A 226 -3.24 -4.12 22.29
CA PHE A 226 -1.97 -4.85 22.26
C PHE A 226 -2.15 -6.28 22.79
N GLY A 227 -2.95 -6.47 23.85
CA GLY A 227 -3.31 -7.77 24.37
C GLY A 227 -4.08 -8.64 23.36
N LYS A 228 -5.04 -8.06 22.64
CA LYS A 228 -5.78 -8.73 21.56
C LYS A 228 -4.85 -9.20 20.43
N ALA A 229 -3.91 -8.34 20.01
CA ALA A 229 -2.93 -8.70 18.98
C ALA A 229 -2.03 -9.86 19.43
N LEU A 230 -1.51 -9.82 20.66
CA LEU A 230 -0.68 -10.89 21.22
C LEU A 230 -1.47 -12.21 21.33
N LYS A 231 -2.71 -12.17 21.83
CA LYS A 231 -3.58 -13.35 21.93
C LYS A 231 -3.81 -13.99 20.56
N TYR A 232 -4.19 -13.20 19.56
CA TYR A 232 -4.41 -13.71 18.20
C TYR A 232 -3.16 -14.36 17.62
N PHE A 233 -1.99 -13.74 17.80
CA PHE A 233 -0.73 -14.34 17.35
C PHE A 233 -0.42 -15.66 18.05
N MET A 234 -0.64 -15.75 19.37
CA MET A 234 -0.41 -16.99 20.13
C MET A 234 -1.31 -18.13 19.65
N GLU A 235 -2.55 -17.83 19.26
CA GLU A 235 -3.49 -18.78 18.67
C GLU A 235 -3.14 -19.14 17.21
N ASN A 236 -2.36 -18.30 16.50
CA ASN A 236 -2.10 -18.40 15.07
C ASN A 236 -0.60 -18.30 14.70
N GLN A 237 0.27 -19.06 15.37
CA GLN A 237 1.73 -18.94 15.23
C GLN A 237 2.29 -19.23 13.82
N LYS A 238 1.52 -19.89 12.95
CA LYS A 238 1.93 -20.29 11.59
C LYS A 238 1.55 -19.28 10.51
N LEU A 239 1.07 -18.09 10.88
CA LEU A 239 0.74 -17.03 9.92
C LEU A 239 1.95 -16.68 9.05
N LYS A 240 1.67 -16.47 7.77
CA LYS A 240 2.60 -15.88 6.81
C LYS A 240 2.36 -14.38 6.78
N PHE A 241 3.39 -13.61 6.41
CA PHE A 241 3.25 -12.19 6.12
C PHE A 241 3.33 -11.97 4.61
N SER A 242 2.23 -12.33 3.94
CA SER A 242 2.09 -12.26 2.50
C SER A 242 2.08 -10.81 1.99
N ASN A 243 2.04 -10.61 0.67
CA ASN A 243 1.93 -9.27 0.11
C ASN A 243 0.60 -8.61 0.46
N GLU A 244 -0.49 -9.38 0.50
CA GLU A 244 -1.79 -8.89 0.94
C GLU A 244 -1.78 -8.45 2.41
N ASP A 245 -1.22 -9.29 3.29
CA ASP A 245 -1.06 -8.97 4.72
C ASP A 245 -0.27 -7.68 4.94
N LYS A 246 0.77 -7.45 4.13
CA LYS A 246 1.55 -6.19 4.15
C LYS A 246 0.68 -5.00 3.79
N ILE A 247 -0.25 -5.15 2.84
CA ILE A 247 -1.15 -4.07 2.45
C ILE A 247 -2.05 -3.69 3.63
N TYR A 248 -2.65 -4.66 4.33
CA TYR A 248 -3.43 -4.40 5.54
C TYR A 248 -2.60 -3.72 6.64
N PHE A 249 -1.36 -4.20 6.88
CA PHE A 249 -0.45 -3.55 7.83
C PHE A 249 -0.16 -2.09 7.48
N TYR A 250 0.16 -1.79 6.22
CA TYR A 250 0.43 -0.41 5.80
C TYR A 250 -0.84 0.44 5.79
N ALA A 251 -2.00 -0.12 5.44
CA ALA A 251 -3.27 0.59 5.54
C ALA A 251 -3.51 1.05 6.98
N GLY A 252 -3.36 0.15 7.96
CA GLY A 252 -3.48 0.49 9.38
C GLY A 252 -2.39 1.44 9.89
N TYR A 253 -1.19 1.40 9.34
CA TYR A 253 -0.12 2.33 9.73
C TYR A 253 -0.36 3.77 9.22
N PHE A 254 -0.93 3.93 8.03
CA PHE A 254 -1.07 5.22 7.35
C PHE A 254 -2.47 5.86 7.47
N SER A 255 -3.44 5.15 8.03
CA SER A 255 -4.77 5.66 8.34
C SER A 255 -4.79 6.50 9.62
N GLU A 256 -5.96 7.06 9.94
CA GLU A 256 -6.15 7.72 11.23
C GLU A 256 -5.95 6.72 12.36
N ASN A 257 -5.20 7.15 13.37
CA ASN A 257 -4.76 6.23 14.39
C ASN A 257 -5.76 6.16 15.55
N ILE A 258 -6.23 4.95 15.85
CA ILE A 258 -7.25 4.69 16.86
C ILE A 258 -6.84 5.27 18.23
N PHE A 259 -5.57 5.21 18.61
CA PHE A 259 -5.13 5.64 19.94
C PHE A 259 -5.20 7.16 20.15
N TYR A 260 -5.46 7.94 19.09
CA TYR A 260 -5.64 9.39 19.14
C TYR A 260 -7.07 9.85 18.85
N GLN A 261 -7.98 8.94 18.50
CA GLN A 261 -9.39 9.27 18.31
C GLN A 261 -10.04 9.51 19.67
N LYS A 262 -10.70 10.66 19.83
CA LYS A 262 -11.54 10.95 21.00
C LYS A 262 -12.68 9.94 21.06
N ARG A 263 -13.03 9.46 22.26
CA ARG A 263 -14.28 8.72 22.47
C ARG A 263 -15.41 9.73 22.58
N GLU A 264 -16.53 9.49 21.91
CA GLU A 264 -17.76 10.30 22.07
C GLU A 264 -18.28 10.32 23.53
N THR A 265 -17.78 9.43 24.39
CA THR A 265 -18.17 9.31 25.80
C THR A 265 -17.31 10.09 26.80
N GLU A 266 -16.22 10.76 26.39
CA GLU A 266 -15.36 11.51 27.32
C GLU A 266 -15.81 12.97 27.53
N ASP A 267 -16.71 13.49 26.71
CA ASP A 267 -17.26 14.86 26.86
C ASP A 267 -18.41 14.95 27.88
N SER A 268 -18.95 13.83 28.38
CA SER A 268 -20.08 13.81 29.33
C SER A 268 -19.69 13.70 30.81
N GLN A 269 -18.39 13.65 31.12
CA GLN A 269 -17.91 13.50 32.51
C GLN A 269 -17.08 14.68 33.02
N ASN A 270 -17.00 15.77 32.25
CA ASN A 270 -16.31 17.01 32.65
C ASN A 270 -17.26 18.20 32.88
N GLU A 271 -18.58 17.97 32.95
CA GLU A 271 -19.59 19.01 33.25
C GLU A 271 -20.47 18.70 34.50
N GLU A 272 -20.04 17.84 35.42
CA GLU A 272 -20.66 17.70 36.76
C GLU A 272 -19.66 17.85 37.91
#